data_AF-A0A2K1P8W5-F1
#
_entry.id   AF-A0A2K1P8W5-F1
#
_cell.length_a   1.000
_cell.length_b   1.000
_cell.length_c   1.000
_cell.angle_alpha   90.00
_cell.angle_beta   90.00
_cell.angle_gamma   90.00
#
_symmetry.space_group_name_H-M   'P 1'
#
loop_
_entity.id
_entity.type
_entity.pdbx_description
1 polymer ?
#
loop_
_entity_poly.entity_id
_entity_poly.type
_entity_poly.pdbx_seq_one_letter_code
_entity_poly.pdbx_strand_id
1 'polypeptide(L)'
;MLSLIVMIIVYMLTMILIHELGHVIAIYLIGGRLKKFEYSWSSIKGVYSYPENLTFKKYIFFTINGVSMQLLASLVFILSVNDTIWVSFALFYFSIISINLVPLSTTDGAFIFKAYPSKKIKNLLWFLVGLLFILSLSGLVFLWKDKEAESYTQLGMTLVYLLMLILSTRRMVYLHKEEYYGNKAIQYRKKGK
;
A
#
# COMPACT_ATOMS: atom_id res chain seq x y z
N MET A 1 18.04 2.09 -19.99
CA MET A 1 16.55 2.00 -19.92
C MET A 1 16.06 0.63 -19.45
N LEU A 2 16.45 -0.48 -20.08
CA LEU A 2 16.03 -1.84 -19.64
C LEU A 2 16.47 -2.16 -18.19
N SER A 3 17.70 -1.81 -17.83
CA SER A 3 18.21 -1.95 -16.45
C SER A 3 17.37 -1.20 -15.42
N LEU A 4 16.96 0.04 -15.73
CA LEU A 4 16.11 0.87 -14.87
C LEU A 4 14.74 0.22 -14.63
N ILE A 5 14.10 -0.28 -15.69
CA ILE A 5 12.81 -0.96 -15.59
C ILE A 5 12.92 -2.22 -14.73
N VAL A 6 13.97 -3.03 -14.94
CA VAL A 6 14.21 -4.24 -14.14
C VAL A 6 14.39 -3.88 -12.66
N MET A 7 15.19 -2.86 -12.35
CA MET A 7 15.41 -2.45 -10.97
C MET A 7 14.14 -1.86 -10.31
N ILE A 8 13.31 -1.13 -11.06
CA ILE A 8 11.98 -0.68 -10.61
C ILE A 8 11.09 -1.87 -10.24
N ILE A 9 11.04 -2.90 -11.08
CA ILE A 9 10.27 -4.12 -10.81
C ILE A 9 10.80 -4.82 -9.55
N VAL A 10 12.12 -4.97 -9.43
CA VAL A 10 12.76 -5.58 -8.25
C VAL A 10 12.42 -4.81 -6.98
N TYR A 11 12.48 -3.47 -7.01
CA TYR A 11 12.07 -2.64 -5.88
C TYR A 11 10.61 -2.88 -5.52
N MET A 12 9.70 -2.86 -6.50
CA MET A 12 8.27 -3.10 -6.24
C MET A 12 8.01 -4.47 -5.61
N LEU A 13 8.65 -5.53 -6.11
CA LEU A 13 8.54 -6.88 -5.55
C LEU A 13 9.11 -6.95 -4.13
N THR A 14 10.25 -6.31 -3.90
CA THR A 14 10.88 -6.24 -2.58
C THR A 14 9.96 -5.55 -1.57
N MET A 15 9.29 -4.46 -1.96
CA MET A 15 8.36 -3.75 -1.09
C MET A 15 7.09 -4.55 -0.78
N ILE A 16 6.60 -5.38 -1.71
CA ILE A 16 5.51 -6.34 -1.43
C ILE A 16 5.96 -7.38 -0.41
N LEU A 17 7.17 -7.91 -0.54
CA LEU A 17 7.72 -8.86 0.42
C LEU A 17 7.91 -8.23 1.80
N ILE A 18 8.41 -6.99 1.87
CA ILE A 18 8.57 -6.25 3.14
C ILE A 18 7.21 -6.04 3.82
N HIS A 19 6.17 -5.72 3.05
CA HIS A 19 4.81 -5.58 3.56
C HIS A 19 4.31 -6.88 4.19
N GLU A 20 4.40 -8.01 3.48
CA GLU A 20 3.99 -9.31 4.01
C GLU A 20 4.86 -9.74 5.20
N LEU A 21 6.17 -9.46 5.18
CA LEU A 21 7.06 -9.69 6.32
C LEU A 21 6.62 -8.93 7.57
N GLY A 22 6.09 -7.71 7.42
CA GLY A 22 5.52 -6.96 8.54
C GLY A 22 4.35 -7.69 9.21
N HIS A 23 3.45 -8.28 8.41
CA HIS A 23 2.37 -9.13 8.93
C HIS A 23 2.89 -10.42 9.57
N VAL A 24 3.91 -11.06 8.98
CA VAL A 24 4.55 -12.26 9.53
C VAL A 24 5.18 -11.98 10.90
N ILE A 25 5.94 -10.90 11.02
CA ILE A 25 6.54 -10.50 12.31
C ILE A 25 5.42 -10.24 13.32
N ALA A 26 4.40 -9.49 12.92
CA ALA A 26 3.31 -9.14 13.82
C ALA A 26 2.52 -10.37 14.31
N ILE A 27 2.21 -11.33 13.42
CA ILE A 27 1.44 -12.51 13.79
C ILE A 27 2.19 -13.38 14.81
N TYR A 28 3.51 -13.53 14.66
CA TYR A 28 4.32 -14.26 15.62
C TYR A 28 4.37 -13.54 16.98
N LEU A 29 4.51 -12.21 16.99
CA LEU A 29 4.54 -11.42 18.23
C LEU A 29 3.22 -11.47 19.01
N ILE A 30 2.07 -11.61 18.33
CA ILE A 30 0.78 -11.71 19.02
C ILE A 30 0.38 -13.14 19.43
N GLY A 31 1.23 -14.14 19.11
CA GLY A 31 1.04 -15.55 19.44
C GLY A 31 0.33 -16.38 18.37
N GLY A 32 0.15 -15.85 17.16
CA GLY A 32 -0.34 -16.58 16.01
C GLY A 32 0.78 -17.27 15.21
N ARG A 33 0.43 -17.83 14.04
CA ARG A 33 1.38 -18.49 13.14
C ARG A 33 1.05 -18.23 11.68
N LEU A 34 2.05 -18.16 10.82
CA LEU A 34 1.86 -18.24 9.37
C LEU A 34 1.54 -19.70 8.99
N LYS A 35 0.50 -19.92 8.18
CA LYS A 35 0.16 -21.25 7.64
C LYS A 35 0.82 -21.49 6.28
N LYS A 36 0.62 -20.56 5.36
CA LYS A 36 1.16 -20.61 3.99
C LYS A 36 1.15 -19.23 3.36
N PHE A 37 1.90 -19.05 2.29
CA PHE A 37 1.71 -17.95 1.35
C PHE A 37 0.89 -18.43 0.15
N GLU A 38 -0.01 -17.57 -0.31
CA GLU A 38 -0.71 -17.72 -1.57
C GLU A 38 -0.12 -16.73 -2.57
N TYR A 39 0.32 -17.25 -3.71
CA TYR A 39 0.91 -16.47 -4.78
C TYR A 39 -0.06 -16.44 -5.96
N SER A 40 -0.30 -15.25 -6.48
CA SER A 40 -0.94 -15.04 -7.77
C SER A 40 -0.07 -14.12 -8.62
N TRP A 41 -0.36 -14.06 -9.92
CA TRP A 41 0.34 -13.15 -10.84
C TRP A 41 0.31 -11.68 -10.41
N SER A 42 -0.66 -11.29 -9.58
CA SER A 42 -0.87 -9.90 -9.16
C SER A 42 -0.81 -9.68 -7.65
N SER A 43 -0.58 -10.73 -6.85
CA SER A 43 -0.54 -10.61 -5.39
C SER A 43 0.26 -11.70 -4.71
N ILE A 44 0.90 -11.32 -3.60
CA ILE A 44 1.40 -12.25 -2.58
C ILE A 44 0.53 -12.01 -1.36
N LYS A 45 0.03 -13.07 -0.72
CA LYS A 45 -0.82 -12.96 0.46
C LYS A 45 -0.48 -14.05 1.48
N GLY A 46 -0.19 -13.66 2.71
CA GLY A 46 -0.08 -14.61 3.82
C GLY A 46 -1.45 -15.13 4.28
N VAL A 47 -1.52 -16.44 4.55
CA VAL A 47 -2.64 -17.09 5.25
C VAL A 47 -2.20 -17.35 6.68
N TYR A 48 -2.91 -16.76 7.63
CA TYR A 48 -2.51 -16.72 9.02
C TYR A 48 -3.45 -17.54 9.93
N SER A 49 -2.88 -18.15 10.95
CA SER A 49 -3.59 -18.70 12.11
C SER A 49 -3.53 -17.70 13.24
N TYR A 50 -4.68 -17.15 13.61
CA TYR A 50 -4.76 -16.22 14.74
C TYR A 50 -4.80 -16.98 16.07
N PRO A 51 -4.29 -16.39 17.17
CA PRO A 51 -4.45 -16.94 18.50
C PRO A 51 -5.94 -16.93 18.92
N GLU A 52 -6.34 -17.88 19.77
CA GLU A 52 -7.73 -17.97 20.26
C GLU A 52 -8.19 -16.68 20.96
N ASN A 53 -7.29 -16.05 21.73
CA ASN A 53 -7.57 -14.80 22.45
C ASN A 53 -7.06 -13.56 21.67
N LEU A 54 -7.53 -13.40 20.43
CA LEU A 54 -7.19 -12.23 19.61
C LEU A 54 -7.96 -10.99 20.07
N THR A 55 -7.27 -10.09 20.77
CA THR A 55 -7.85 -8.79 21.12
C THR A 55 -7.85 -7.83 19.94
N PHE A 56 -8.76 -6.86 19.97
CA PHE A 56 -8.83 -5.80 18.96
C PHE A 56 -7.50 -5.06 18.77
N LYS A 57 -6.78 -4.77 19.87
CA LYS A 57 -5.46 -4.13 19.82
C LYS A 57 -4.43 -4.98 19.06
N LYS A 58 -4.43 -6.30 19.29
CA LYS A 58 -3.55 -7.25 18.58
C LYS A 58 -3.90 -7.35 17.10
N TYR A 59 -5.19 -7.30 16.77
CA TYR A 59 -5.64 -7.29 15.38
C TYR A 59 -5.21 -6.03 14.63
N ILE A 60 -5.44 -4.84 15.22
CA ILE A 60 -4.93 -3.59 14.63
C ILE A 60 -3.42 -3.61 14.47
N PHE A 61 -2.69 -4.07 15.51
CA PHE A 61 -1.24 -4.20 15.45
C PHE A 61 -0.82 -5.09 14.28
N PHE A 62 -1.44 -6.26 14.11
CA PHE A 62 -1.18 -7.14 12.96
C PHE A 62 -1.42 -6.45 11.62
N THR A 63 -2.57 -5.79 11.47
CA THR A 63 -2.99 -5.17 10.20
C THR A 63 -2.14 -3.95 9.84
N ILE A 64 -1.76 -3.11 10.80
CA ILE A 64 -0.98 -1.90 10.50
C ILE A 64 0.50 -2.21 10.22
N ASN A 65 1.03 -3.32 10.75
CA ASN A 65 2.46 -3.59 10.69
C ASN A 65 2.98 -3.81 9.27
N GLY A 66 2.18 -4.41 8.38
CA GLY A 66 2.55 -4.55 6.97
C GLY A 66 2.79 -3.19 6.30
N VAL A 67 1.83 -2.27 6.46
CA VAL A 67 1.96 -0.89 5.96
C VAL A 67 3.10 -0.13 6.66
N SER A 68 3.24 -0.26 7.97
CA SER A 68 4.30 0.42 8.74
C SER A 68 5.71 -0.03 8.31
N MET A 69 5.94 -1.33 8.12
CA MET A 69 7.23 -1.85 7.66
C MET A 69 7.55 -1.39 6.24
N GLN A 70 6.55 -1.37 5.36
CA GLN A 70 6.72 -0.87 4.00
C GLN A 70 7.06 0.63 3.98
N LEU A 71 6.39 1.44 4.82
CA LEU A 71 6.68 2.86 4.96
C LEU A 71 8.09 3.09 5.54
N LEU A 72 8.47 2.36 6.59
CA LEU A 72 9.78 2.44 7.21
C LEU A 72 10.89 2.09 6.22
N ALA A 73 10.73 1.01 5.44
CA ALA A 73 11.70 0.62 4.44
C ALA A 73 11.89 1.70 3.35
N SER A 74 10.78 2.28 2.85
CA SER A 74 10.86 3.41 1.92
C SER A 74 11.59 4.61 2.53
N LEU A 75 11.32 4.96 3.79
CA LEU A 75 11.97 6.08 4.46
C LEU A 75 13.47 5.84 4.66
N VAL A 76 13.85 4.64 5.10
CA VAL A 76 15.26 4.24 5.22
C VAL A 76 15.95 4.31 3.85
N PHE A 77 15.30 3.82 2.80
CA PHE A 77 15.84 3.88 1.44
C PHE A 77 16.06 5.34 0.98
N ILE A 78 15.07 6.22 1.18
CA ILE A 78 15.18 7.65 0.86
C ILE A 78 16.34 8.33 1.61
N LEU A 79 16.54 7.98 2.89
CA LEU A 79 17.60 8.58 3.71
C LEU A 79 18.99 7.98 3.43
N SER A 80 19.06 6.78 2.86
CA SER A 80 20.32 6.05 2.65
C SER A 80 20.86 6.16 1.21
N VAL A 81 20.01 6.53 0.26
CA VAL A 81 20.36 6.60 -1.17
C VAL A 81 20.52 8.06 -1.59
N ASN A 82 21.68 8.39 -2.15
CA ASN A 82 21.98 9.75 -2.64
C ASN A 82 21.56 9.98 -4.10
N ASP A 83 21.10 8.95 -4.80
CA ASP A 83 20.67 9.05 -6.19
C ASP A 83 19.24 9.61 -6.29
N THR A 84 19.10 10.76 -6.95
CA THR A 84 17.83 11.48 -7.07
C THR A 84 16.74 10.65 -7.74
N ILE A 85 17.07 9.86 -8.76
CA ILE A 85 16.10 9.04 -9.50
C ILE A 85 15.50 8.00 -8.56
N TRP A 86 16.34 7.36 -7.75
CA TRP A 86 15.93 6.37 -6.77
C TRP A 86 15.12 6.98 -5.62
N VAL A 87 15.53 8.14 -5.11
CA VAL A 87 14.78 8.86 -4.09
C VAL A 87 13.41 9.28 -4.63
N SER A 88 13.35 9.83 -5.84
CA SER A 88 12.10 10.18 -6.52
C SER A 88 11.19 8.98 -6.69
N PHE A 89 11.74 7.82 -7.08
CA PHE A 89 10.96 6.60 -7.23
C PHE A 89 10.41 6.09 -5.89
N ALA A 90 11.23 6.10 -4.83
CA ALA A 90 10.78 5.70 -3.49
C ALA A 90 9.67 6.62 -2.94
N LEU A 91 9.75 7.93 -3.23
CA LEU A 91 8.69 8.89 -2.94
C LEU A 91 7.41 8.59 -3.76
N PHE A 92 7.53 8.31 -5.05
CA PHE A 92 6.41 7.90 -5.90
C PHE A 92 5.69 6.68 -5.36
N TYR A 93 6.45 5.74 -4.78
CA TYR A 93 5.91 4.52 -4.21
C TYR A 93 4.98 4.76 -3.01
N PHE A 94 5.02 5.91 -2.35
CA PHE A 94 4.03 6.28 -1.31
C PHE A 94 2.59 6.27 -1.83
N SER A 95 2.37 6.57 -3.11
CA SER A 95 1.05 6.44 -3.74
C SER A 95 0.55 4.98 -3.72
N ILE A 96 1.43 4.00 -3.88
CA ILE A 96 1.10 2.57 -3.79
C ILE A 96 0.83 2.17 -2.34
N ILE A 97 1.69 2.59 -1.40
CA ILE A 97 1.51 2.31 0.04
C ILE A 97 0.14 2.84 0.51
N SER A 98 -0.27 4.02 0.02
CA SER A 98 -1.56 4.63 0.38
C SER A 98 -2.76 3.74 0.07
N ILE A 99 -2.69 2.91 -0.98
CA ILE A 99 -3.80 2.01 -1.36
C ILE A 99 -4.10 1.03 -0.23
N ASN A 100 -3.09 0.56 0.50
CA ASN A 100 -3.28 -0.38 1.61
C ASN A 100 -4.02 0.27 2.79
N LEU A 101 -4.02 1.60 2.91
CA LEU A 101 -4.76 2.32 3.96
C LEU A 101 -6.19 2.70 3.57
N VAL A 102 -6.59 2.51 2.31
CA VAL A 102 -7.95 2.83 1.85
C VAL A 102 -8.94 2.00 2.67
N PRO A 103 -9.96 2.60 3.31
CA PRO A 103 -10.89 1.89 4.18
C PRO A 103 -11.98 1.12 3.40
N LEU A 104 -11.62 0.45 2.31
CA LEU A 104 -12.54 -0.18 1.36
C LEU A 104 -12.06 -1.58 0.92
N SER A 105 -12.97 -2.55 0.83
CA SER A 105 -12.72 -3.90 0.29
C SER A 105 -11.70 -4.75 1.10
N THR A 106 -10.61 -5.22 0.47
CA THR A 106 -9.66 -6.26 0.93
C THR A 106 -8.32 -5.70 1.42
N THR A 107 -8.22 -4.38 1.59
CA THR A 107 -7.04 -3.68 2.07
C THR A 107 -6.92 -3.72 3.59
N ASP A 108 -5.74 -3.44 4.12
CA ASP A 108 -5.49 -3.30 5.56
C ASP A 108 -6.37 -2.22 6.20
N GLY A 109 -6.54 -1.08 5.53
CA GLY A 109 -7.44 -0.02 5.97
C GLY A 109 -8.88 -0.51 6.12
N ALA A 110 -9.35 -1.39 5.24
CA ALA A 110 -10.68 -1.98 5.34
C ALA A 110 -10.80 -2.91 6.55
N PHE A 111 -9.76 -3.70 6.85
CA PHE A 111 -9.71 -4.55 8.03
C PHE A 111 -9.71 -3.74 9.32
N ILE A 112 -8.95 -2.64 9.39
CA ILE A 112 -8.96 -1.69 10.51
C ILE A 112 -10.36 -1.09 10.69
N PHE A 113 -10.99 -0.62 9.61
CA PHE A 113 -12.32 -0.03 9.67
C PHE A 113 -13.40 -1.05 10.05
N LYS A 114 -13.35 -2.28 9.54
CA LYS A 114 -14.28 -3.36 9.91
C LYS A 114 -14.17 -3.72 11.39
N ALA A 115 -12.96 -3.69 11.94
CA ALA A 115 -12.74 -3.96 13.36
C ALA A 115 -13.24 -2.82 14.26
N TYR A 116 -13.25 -1.58 13.78
CA TYR A 116 -13.81 -0.42 14.51
C TYR A 116 -14.49 0.58 13.58
N PRO A 117 -15.76 0.33 13.21
CA PRO A 117 -16.47 1.09 12.18
C PRO A 117 -16.95 2.43 12.73
N SER A 118 -16.04 3.40 12.84
CA SER A 118 -16.36 4.77 13.27
C SER A 118 -15.99 5.79 12.19
N LYS A 119 -16.77 6.89 12.15
CA LYS A 119 -16.47 8.04 11.27
C LYS A 119 -15.07 8.59 11.52
N LYS A 120 -14.60 8.58 12.78
CA LYS A 120 -13.27 9.03 13.16
C LYS A 120 -12.16 8.19 12.50
N ILE A 121 -12.23 6.85 12.59
CA ILE A 121 -11.25 5.96 11.95
C ILE A 121 -11.30 6.06 10.44
N LYS A 122 -12.49 6.12 9.83
CA LYS A 122 -12.64 6.30 8.38
C LYS A 122 -11.97 7.60 7.91
N ASN A 123 -12.20 8.70 8.62
CA ASN A 123 -11.59 10.00 8.30
C ASN A 123 -10.08 9.98 8.48
N LEU A 124 -9.58 9.35 9.56
CA LEU A 124 -8.14 9.20 9.80
C LEU A 124 -7.47 8.42 8.67
N LEU A 125 -8.05 7.29 8.25
CA LEU A 125 -7.52 6.50 7.14
C LEU A 125 -7.48 7.29 5.83
N TRP A 126 -8.56 8.00 5.48
CA TRP A 126 -8.56 8.87 4.30
C TRP A 126 -7.58 10.05 4.40
N PHE A 127 -7.41 10.62 5.58
CA PHE A 127 -6.40 11.65 5.82
C PHE A 127 -4.98 11.10 5.56
N LEU A 128 -4.66 9.90 6.07
CA LEU A 128 -3.37 9.26 5.85
C LEU A 128 -3.15 8.91 4.36
N VAL A 129 -4.20 8.43 3.67
CA VAL A 129 -4.17 8.19 2.22
C VAL A 129 -3.81 9.49 1.48
N GLY A 130 -4.53 10.58 1.78
CA GLY A 130 -4.28 11.89 1.17
C GLY A 130 -2.88 12.42 1.46
N LEU A 131 -2.42 12.28 2.70
CA LEU A 131 -1.08 12.70 3.11
C LEU A 131 0.01 11.96 2.32
N LEU A 132 -0.06 10.64 2.21
CA LEU A 132 0.91 9.85 1.46
C LEU A 132 0.91 10.21 -0.03
N PHE A 133 -0.27 10.50 -0.59
CA PHE A 133 -0.40 10.94 -1.98
C PHE A 133 0.21 12.33 -2.22
N ILE A 134 0.06 13.25 -1.28
CA ILE A 134 0.72 14.57 -1.34
C ILE A 134 2.24 14.40 -1.24
N LEU A 135 2.71 13.57 -0.32
CA LEU A 135 4.14 13.28 -0.17
C LEU A 135 4.73 12.63 -1.43
N SER A 136 3.98 11.78 -2.14
CA SER A 136 4.46 11.18 -3.38
C SER A 136 4.71 12.21 -4.49
N LEU A 137 3.94 13.30 -4.52
CA LEU A 137 4.14 14.39 -5.50
C LEU A 137 5.48 15.12 -5.31
N SER A 138 6.05 15.11 -4.10
CA SER A 138 7.37 15.70 -3.87
C SER A 138 8.47 15.02 -4.70
N GLY A 139 8.30 13.73 -5.05
CA GLY A 139 9.24 13.01 -5.91
C GLY A 139 9.42 13.64 -7.29
N LEU A 140 8.38 14.28 -7.84
CA LEU A 140 8.48 15.00 -9.12
C LEU A 140 9.32 16.26 -8.95
N VAL A 141 9.13 16.97 -7.83
CA VAL A 141 9.91 18.17 -7.53
C VAL A 141 11.39 17.83 -7.41
N PHE A 142 11.75 16.73 -6.75
CA PHE A 142 13.13 16.26 -6.69
C PHE A 142 13.68 15.88 -8.07
N LEU A 143 12.92 15.10 -8.85
CA LEU A 143 13.35 14.63 -10.18
C LEU A 143 13.65 15.78 -11.14
N TRP A 144 12.81 16.82 -11.13
CA TRP A 144 12.93 17.98 -12.02
C TRP A 144 13.88 19.07 -11.52
N LYS A 145 14.29 19.02 -10.23
CA LYS A 145 15.36 19.87 -9.70
C LYS A 145 16.75 19.33 -10.02
N ASP A 146 16.86 18.04 -10.29
CA ASP A 146 18.13 17.42 -10.67
C ASP A 146 18.55 17.92 -12.06
N LYS A 147 19.64 18.69 -12.10
CA LYS A 147 20.21 19.24 -13.34
C LYS A 147 21.17 18.26 -14.01
N GLU A 148 21.59 17.21 -13.31
CA GLU A 148 22.53 16.20 -13.78
C GLU A 148 21.81 15.01 -14.44
N ALA A 149 20.54 14.81 -14.10
CA ALA A 149 19.72 13.79 -14.73
C ALA A 149 19.48 14.09 -16.22
N GLU A 150 19.75 13.10 -17.07
CA GLU A 150 19.45 13.17 -18.50
C GLU A 150 17.95 13.40 -18.74
N SER A 151 17.60 14.31 -19.65
CA SER A 151 16.20 14.68 -19.92
C SER A 151 15.32 13.49 -20.32
N TYR A 152 15.88 12.52 -21.06
CA TYR A 152 15.15 11.29 -21.41
C TYR A 152 14.83 10.42 -20.20
N THR A 153 15.72 10.39 -19.20
CA THR A 153 15.52 9.66 -17.95
C THR A 153 14.47 10.35 -17.08
N GLN A 154 14.48 11.68 -16.99
CA GLN A 154 13.45 12.46 -16.30
C GLN A 154 12.06 12.26 -16.91
N LEU A 155 11.97 12.30 -18.24
CA LEU A 155 10.72 12.03 -18.97
C LEU A 155 10.24 10.58 -18.74
N GLY A 156 11.14 9.60 -18.85
CA GLY A 156 10.82 8.19 -18.61
C GLY A 156 10.28 7.95 -17.20
N MET A 157 10.93 8.52 -16.18
CA MET A 157 10.48 8.42 -14.78
C MET A 157 9.17 9.15 -14.53
N THR A 158 8.94 10.29 -15.17
CA THR A 158 7.66 11.00 -15.11
C THR A 158 6.53 10.15 -15.70
N LEU A 159 6.76 9.48 -16.83
CA LEU A 159 5.79 8.56 -17.42
C LEU A 159 5.49 7.36 -16.51
N VAL A 160 6.52 6.76 -15.91
CA VAL A 160 6.34 5.68 -14.92
C VAL A 160 5.50 6.16 -13.73
N TYR A 161 5.78 7.36 -13.22
CA TYR A 161 5.00 7.93 -12.13
C TYR A 161 3.54 8.17 -12.49
N LEU A 162 3.27 8.78 -13.65
CA LEU A 162 1.92 9.00 -14.13
C LEU A 162 1.16 7.68 -14.28
N LEU A 163 1.82 6.64 -14.79
CA LEU A 163 1.25 5.30 -14.85
C LEU A 163 0.91 4.77 -13.46
N MET A 164 1.83 4.87 -12.48
CA MET A 164 1.59 4.46 -11.10
C MET A 164 0.43 5.23 -10.46
N LEU A 165 0.34 6.54 -10.68
CA LEU A 165 -0.77 7.37 -10.20
C LEU A 165 -2.11 6.96 -10.82
N ILE A 166 -2.15 6.73 -12.14
CA ILE A 166 -3.35 6.28 -12.84
C ILE A 166 -3.79 4.92 -12.31
N LEU A 167 -2.86 3.97 -12.15
CA LEU A 167 -3.16 2.64 -11.62
C LEU A 167 -3.65 2.70 -10.17
N SER A 168 -3.02 3.52 -9.33
CA SER A 168 -3.41 3.72 -7.93
C SER A 168 -4.80 4.34 -7.82
N THR A 169 -5.05 5.39 -8.60
CA THR A 169 -6.35 6.07 -8.64
C THR A 169 -7.44 5.15 -9.18
N ARG A 170 -7.15 4.42 -10.27
CA ARG A 170 -8.07 3.41 -10.81
C ARG A 170 -8.38 2.33 -9.78
N ARG A 171 -7.39 1.88 -9.01
CA ARG A 171 -7.59 0.92 -7.91
C ARG A 171 -8.49 1.51 -6.83
N MET A 172 -8.26 2.75 -6.39
CA MET A 172 -9.13 3.43 -5.43
C MET A 172 -10.57 3.55 -5.92
N VAL A 173 -10.78 3.94 -7.18
CA VAL A 173 -12.11 4.00 -7.81
C VAL A 173 -12.77 2.62 -7.87
N TYR A 174 -12.01 1.58 -8.23
CA TYR A 174 -12.51 0.21 -8.25
C TYR A 174 -12.97 -0.25 -6.87
N LEU A 175 -12.16 -0.02 -5.82
CA LEU A 175 -12.49 -0.38 -4.44
C LEU A 175 -13.76 0.34 -3.97
N HIS A 176 -13.98 1.58 -4.40
CA HIS A 176 -15.21 2.33 -4.10
C HIS A 176 -16.44 1.74 -4.81
N LYS A 177 -16.31 1.36 -6.08
CA LYS A 177 -17.39 0.67 -6.81
C LYS A 177 -17.73 -0.68 -6.19
N GLU A 178 -16.73 -1.47 -5.82
CA GLU A 178 -16.92 -2.79 -5.20
C GLU A 178 -17.74 -2.70 -3.91
N GLU A 179 -17.43 -1.73 -3.03
CA GLU A 179 -18.22 -1.48 -1.82
C GLU A 179 -19.67 -1.07 -2.16
N TYR A 180 -19.86 -0.16 -3.12
CA TYR A 180 -21.18 0.33 -3.51
C TYR A 180 -22.08 -0.80 -4.06
N TYR A 181 -21.59 -1.59 -5.01
CA TYR A 181 -22.36 -2.68 -5.60
C TYR A 181 -22.54 -3.85 -4.63
N GLY A 182 -21.54 -4.16 -3.79
CA GLY A 182 -21.66 -5.14 -2.72
C GLY A 182 -22.78 -4.80 -1.73
N ASN A 183 -22.86 -3.54 -1.30
CA ASN A 183 -23.91 -3.06 -0.40
C ASN A 183 -25.30 -3.10 -1.05
N LYS A 184 -25.42 -2.75 -2.34
CA LYS A 184 -26.69 -2.89 -3.08
C LYS A 184 -27.15 -4.35 -3.17
N ALA A 185 -26.25 -5.28 -3.51
CA ALA A 185 -26.59 -6.71 -3.61
C ALA A 185 -27.09 -7.28 -2.26
N ILE A 186 -26.49 -6.87 -1.15
CA ILE A 186 -26.96 -7.24 0.20
C ILE A 186 -28.34 -6.65 0.49
N GLN A 187 -28.61 -5.40 0.11
CA GLN A 187 -29.92 -4.78 0.29
C GLN A 187 -31.02 -5.48 -0.52
N TYR A 188 -30.75 -5.86 -1.78
CA TYR A 188 -31.72 -6.61 -2.59
C TYR A 188 -32.03 -8.00 -2.02
N ARG A 189 -31.02 -8.72 -1.50
CA ARG A 189 -31.24 -10.01 -0.81
C ARG A 189 -32.06 -9.90 0.48
N LYS A 190 -31.96 -8.77 1.20
CA LYS A 190 -32.75 -8.52 2.41
C LYS A 190 -34.19 -8.10 2.14
N LYS A 191 -34.49 -7.55 0.96
CA LYS A 191 -35.86 -7.16 0.55
C LYS A 191 -36.64 -8.28 -0.15
N GLY A 192 -35.96 -9.35 -0.58
CA GLY A 192 -36.56 -10.54 -1.20
C GLY A 192 -36.80 -11.71 -0.23
N LYS A 193 -36.69 -11.47 1.07
CA LYS A 193 -37.12 -12.36 2.17
C LYS A 193 -38.15 -11.61 2.99
#